data_AF-X1JEJ2-F1
#
_entry.id   AF-X1JEJ2-F1
#
_cell.length_a   1.000
_cell.length_b   1.000
_cell.length_c   1.000
_cell.angle_alpha   90.00
_cell.angle_beta   90.00
_cell.angle_gamma   90.00
#
_symmetry.space_group_name_H-M   'P 1'
#
loop_
_entity.id
_entity.type
_entity.pdbx_description
1 polymer ?
#
loop_
_entity_poly.entity_id
_entity_poly.type
_entity_poly.pdbx_seq_one_letter_code
_entity_poly.pdbx_strand_id
1 'polypeptide(L)'
;SPNSYWYWRGLKRAWELNEGTTNKLPLPERGHLSGIAIHSSCKNKIKFDVTDDPYPIQRHTKFRVIGNGNFEVINASGKHLKSVECWNDNVDPKGMYDQAIDKYQRNYITIPFGRYMGDEKYGLILENFAAGVELEETNSYDTDLYHDHEQKLDVYGLFRKRPESDCFGEGFLRKRVIVEKDTQGEVEYAVRMPTLNKIRQIYLFSEADVALGIEAAAPIDQARYVFLYAKSKEELILNN
;
A
#
# COMPACT_ATOMS: atom_id res chain seq x y z
N SER A 1 12.89 -1.86 -26.26
CA SER A 1 12.97 -0.90 -27.38
C SER A 1 14.05 0.11 -27.07
N PRO A 2 14.93 0.48 -28.02
CA PRO A 2 16.06 1.39 -27.76
C PRO A 2 15.66 2.79 -27.24
N ASN A 3 14.37 3.12 -27.22
CA ASN A 3 13.82 4.37 -26.66
C ASN A 3 12.81 4.15 -25.53
N SER A 4 12.84 2.99 -24.87
CA SER A 4 11.97 2.66 -23.74
C SER A 4 12.51 3.31 -22.46
N TYR A 5 11.66 3.96 -21.68
CA TYR A 5 12.10 4.61 -20.44
C TYR A 5 10.99 4.71 -19.40
N TRP A 6 11.41 4.76 -18.14
CA TRP A 6 10.55 5.00 -16.99
C TRP A 6 10.32 6.49 -16.79
N TYR A 7 9.09 6.87 -16.45
CA TYR A 7 8.76 8.25 -16.07
C TYR A 7 7.71 8.28 -14.97
N TRP A 8 7.86 9.26 -14.07
CA TRP A 8 6.85 9.56 -13.06
C TRP A 8 5.80 10.49 -13.64
N ARG A 9 4.53 10.15 -13.42
CA ARG A 9 3.38 10.99 -13.77
C ARG A 9 2.64 11.34 -12.49
N GLY A 10 2.43 12.63 -12.23
CA GLY A 10 1.50 13.08 -11.19
C GLY A 10 0.08 12.67 -11.56
N LEU A 11 -0.56 11.93 -10.67
CA LEU A 11 -1.95 11.45 -10.82
C LEU A 11 -2.91 12.35 -10.03
N LYS A 12 -2.49 12.77 -8.84
CA LYS A 12 -3.22 13.72 -8.00
C LYS A 12 -2.21 14.50 -7.16
N ARG A 13 -2.48 15.78 -6.94
CA ARG A 13 -1.67 16.66 -6.08
C ARG A 13 -2.56 17.25 -5.00
N ALA A 14 -2.06 17.34 -3.77
CA ALA A 14 -2.74 17.86 -2.60
C ALA A 14 -4.15 17.27 -2.49
N TRP A 15 -4.25 15.94 -2.57
CA TRP A 15 -5.51 15.25 -2.38
C TRP A 15 -5.93 15.39 -0.92
N GLU A 16 -6.95 16.23 -0.69
CA GLU A 16 -7.61 16.35 0.60
C GLU A 16 -8.36 15.05 0.90
N LEU A 17 -8.11 14.52 2.10
CA LEU A 17 -8.74 13.30 2.58
C LEU A 17 -9.81 13.68 3.60
N ASN A 18 -11.00 13.12 3.47
CA ASN A 18 -12.00 13.23 4.54
C ASN A 18 -11.83 12.07 5.51
N GLU A 19 -11.69 12.38 6.80
CA GLU A 19 -11.57 11.41 7.89
C GLU A 19 -12.78 10.45 7.90
N GLY A 20 -12.52 9.16 8.09
CA GLY A 20 -13.57 8.14 8.19
C GLY A 20 -14.27 7.82 6.86
N THR A 21 -13.77 8.35 5.74
CA THR A 21 -14.35 8.10 4.41
C THR A 21 -13.39 7.34 3.50
N THR A 22 -13.96 6.67 2.49
CA THR A 22 -13.19 6.10 1.39
C THR A 22 -13.09 7.11 0.25
N ASN A 23 -11.89 7.67 0.07
CA ASN A 23 -11.54 8.55 -1.03
C ASN A 23 -11.21 7.73 -2.28
N LYS A 24 -11.67 8.18 -3.46
CA LYS A 24 -11.49 7.48 -4.74
C LYS A 24 -10.71 8.32 -5.75
N LEU A 25 -9.76 7.70 -6.44
CA LEU A 25 -8.98 8.28 -7.53
C LEU A 25 -8.96 7.34 -8.74
N PRO A 26 -9.69 7.66 -9.82
CA PRO A 26 -9.58 6.89 -11.05
C PRO A 26 -8.17 7.05 -11.65
N LEU A 27 -7.56 5.93 -12.05
CA LEU A 27 -6.29 5.90 -12.76
C LEU A 27 -6.52 6.15 -14.26
N PRO A 28 -5.48 6.56 -15.03
CA PRO A 28 -5.60 6.73 -16.47
C PRO A 28 -6.09 5.46 -17.18
N GLU A 29 -6.88 5.63 -18.23
CA GLU A 29 -7.43 4.50 -19.01
C GLU A 29 -6.38 3.67 -19.76
N ARG A 30 -5.19 4.23 -19.98
CA ARG A 30 -4.13 3.61 -20.77
C ARG A 30 -2.76 3.84 -20.17
N GLY A 31 -1.88 2.87 -20.39
CA GLY A 31 -0.46 2.95 -20.06
C GLY A 31 0.03 1.72 -19.31
N HIS A 32 1.35 1.54 -19.35
CA HIS A 32 2.03 0.49 -18.62
C HIS A 32 2.50 1.05 -17.28
N LEU A 33 1.76 0.73 -16.22
CA LEU A 33 1.97 1.21 -14.85
C LEU A 33 2.68 0.14 -14.01
N SER A 34 3.90 0.43 -13.55
CA SER A 34 4.66 -0.49 -12.69
C SER A 34 4.25 -0.40 -11.21
N GLY A 35 3.80 0.77 -10.77
CA GLY A 35 3.36 0.97 -9.40
C GLY A 35 2.99 2.42 -9.10
N ILE A 36 2.51 2.65 -7.88
CA ILE A 36 2.10 3.96 -7.38
C ILE A 36 3.01 4.37 -6.22
N ALA A 37 3.44 5.62 -6.19
CA ALA A 37 4.06 6.24 -5.02
C ALA A 37 3.08 7.27 -4.45
N ILE A 38 2.89 7.23 -3.14
CA ILE A 38 1.97 8.11 -2.42
C ILE A 38 2.79 8.84 -1.37
N HIS A 39 2.82 10.16 -1.46
CA HIS A 39 3.46 11.03 -0.48
C HIS A 39 2.37 11.63 0.39
N SER A 40 2.47 11.42 1.70
CA SER A 40 1.62 12.09 2.68
C SER A 40 2.32 13.33 3.21
N SER A 41 1.58 14.41 3.37
CA SER A 41 1.96 15.57 4.14
C SER A 41 0.88 15.82 5.20
N CYS A 42 1.26 15.90 6.46
CA CYS A 42 0.38 16.32 7.55
C CYS A 42 1.09 17.32 8.46
N LYS A 43 0.34 18.11 9.22
CA LYS A 43 0.89 19.04 10.21
C LYS A 43 0.53 18.56 11.62
N ASN A 44 1.52 18.50 12.50
CA ASN A 44 1.34 17.96 13.86
C ASN A 44 0.57 18.92 14.76
N LYS A 45 -0.45 18.45 15.49
CA LYS A 45 -1.04 19.18 16.62
C LYS A 45 -0.26 18.98 17.91
N ILE A 46 0.34 17.80 18.08
CA ILE A 46 1.09 17.42 19.28
C ILE A 46 2.55 17.08 18.96
N LYS A 47 3.35 16.86 19.99
CA LYS A 47 4.70 16.32 19.86
C LYS A 47 4.62 14.79 19.77
N PHE A 48 5.31 14.19 18.81
CA PHE A 48 5.20 12.74 18.54
C PHE A 48 6.26 11.88 19.24
N ASP A 49 7.18 12.48 19.99
CA ASP A 49 8.16 11.74 20.81
C ASP A 49 7.55 11.10 22.07
N VAL A 50 6.31 11.47 22.39
CA VAL A 50 5.52 10.91 23.49
C VAL A 50 4.41 9.96 23.02
N THR A 51 4.38 9.64 21.72
CA THR A 51 3.37 8.76 21.12
C THR A 51 4.01 7.57 20.45
N ASP A 52 3.39 6.40 20.58
CA ASP A 52 3.86 5.17 19.95
C ASP A 52 3.56 5.11 18.44
N ASP A 53 3.03 6.18 17.83
CA ASP A 53 2.52 6.19 16.45
C ASP A 53 2.85 7.46 15.63
N PRO A 54 4.12 7.66 15.20
CA PRO A 54 4.49 8.82 14.40
C PRO A 54 4.30 8.62 12.88
N TYR A 55 3.62 7.56 12.43
CA TYR A 55 3.62 7.11 11.02
C TYR A 55 2.22 7.06 10.40
N PRO A 56 1.61 8.22 10.09
CA PRO A 56 0.19 8.31 9.79
C PRO A 56 -0.25 7.53 8.56
N ILE A 57 0.45 7.64 7.42
CA ILE A 57 0.08 6.89 6.20
C ILE A 57 0.27 5.38 6.37
N GLN A 58 1.20 4.96 7.23
CA GLN A 58 1.43 3.55 7.51
C GLN A 58 0.34 3.02 8.45
N ARG A 59 0.01 3.74 9.52
CA ARG A 59 -0.84 3.20 10.60
C ARG A 59 -2.32 3.48 10.41
N HIS A 60 -2.66 4.57 9.74
CA HIS A 60 -4.02 5.08 9.68
C HIS A 60 -4.61 5.12 8.27
N THR A 61 -3.98 4.45 7.30
CA THR A 61 -4.51 4.39 5.93
C THR A 61 -4.61 2.95 5.43
N LYS A 62 -5.74 2.65 4.80
CA LYS A 62 -5.91 1.44 3.97
C LYS A 62 -5.96 1.80 2.50
N PHE A 63 -5.19 1.08 1.69
CA PHE A 63 -5.15 1.25 0.25
C PHE A 63 -5.78 0.05 -0.46
N ARG A 64 -6.65 0.34 -1.42
CA ARG A 64 -7.15 -0.65 -2.38
C ARG A 64 -6.87 -0.17 -3.79
N VAL A 65 -6.51 -1.10 -4.66
CA VAL A 65 -6.46 -0.85 -6.11
C VAL A 65 -7.45 -1.80 -6.74
N ILE A 66 -8.49 -1.26 -7.35
CA ILE A 66 -9.62 -2.01 -7.89
C ILE A 66 -9.62 -1.88 -9.41
N GLY A 67 -9.47 -3.00 -10.11
CA GLY A 67 -9.69 -3.10 -11.54
C GLY A 67 -11.12 -3.52 -11.85
N ASN A 68 -11.66 -3.10 -13.00
CA ASN A 68 -12.96 -3.54 -13.51
C ASN A 68 -14.13 -3.41 -12.49
N GLY A 69 -14.07 -2.42 -11.61
CA GLY A 69 -15.12 -2.11 -10.63
C GLY A 69 -15.18 -3.01 -9.38
N ASN A 70 -14.67 -4.24 -9.41
CA ASN A 70 -14.70 -5.14 -8.23
C ASN A 70 -13.46 -6.04 -8.07
N PHE A 71 -12.54 -6.04 -9.02
CA PHE A 71 -11.37 -6.91 -8.98
C PHE A 71 -10.26 -6.27 -8.16
N GLU A 72 -10.06 -6.74 -6.94
CA GLU A 72 -9.02 -6.21 -6.05
C GLU A 72 -7.62 -6.68 -6.46
N VAL A 73 -6.84 -5.77 -7.06
CA VAL A 73 -5.41 -5.94 -7.34
C VAL A 73 -4.61 -5.81 -6.04
N ILE A 74 -4.90 -4.79 -5.25
CA ILE A 74 -4.28 -4.52 -3.95
C ILE A 74 -5.39 -4.34 -2.92
N ASN A 75 -5.23 -4.93 -1.74
CA ASN A 75 -6.06 -4.67 -0.57
C ASN A 75 -5.23 -4.87 0.71
N ALA A 76 -4.66 -3.78 1.22
CA ALA A 76 -3.78 -3.81 2.39
C ALA A 76 -3.70 -2.44 3.08
N SER A 77 -3.40 -2.46 4.38
CA SER A 77 -3.05 -1.26 5.14
C SER A 77 -1.66 -0.74 4.74
N GLY A 78 -1.41 0.55 4.98
CA GLY A 78 -0.11 1.17 4.76
C GLY A 78 1.01 0.45 5.51
N LYS A 79 0.75 0.00 6.75
CA LYS A 79 1.71 -0.72 7.59
C LYS A 79 2.09 -2.05 6.94
N HIS A 80 1.14 -2.83 6.45
CA HIS A 80 1.43 -4.11 5.80
C HIS A 80 2.22 -3.89 4.50
N LEU A 81 1.81 -2.91 3.70
CA LEU A 81 2.52 -2.55 2.47
C LEU A 81 3.95 -2.12 2.76
N LYS A 82 4.17 -1.34 3.83
CA LYS A 82 5.49 -0.87 4.24
C LYS A 82 6.38 -1.99 4.78
N SER A 83 5.85 -2.86 5.62
CA SER A 83 6.59 -4.04 6.13
C SER A 83 7.02 -4.96 5.00
N VAL A 84 6.14 -5.17 4.01
CA VAL A 84 6.48 -5.94 2.81
C VAL A 84 7.55 -5.24 1.98
N GLU A 85 7.51 -3.92 1.81
CA GLU A 85 8.55 -3.14 1.10
C GLU A 85 9.90 -3.28 1.82
N CYS A 86 9.93 -3.05 3.13
CA CYS A 86 11.14 -3.18 3.96
C CYS A 86 11.78 -4.55 3.83
N TRP A 87 10.97 -5.63 3.85
CA TRP A 87 11.47 -6.99 3.69
C TRP A 87 12.10 -7.27 2.32
N ASN A 88 11.53 -6.72 1.23
CA ASN A 88 12.02 -7.04 -0.12
C ASN A 88 13.19 -6.17 -0.53
N ASP A 89 13.11 -4.87 -0.21
CA ASP A 89 14.03 -3.88 -0.76
C ASP A 89 15.14 -3.54 0.25
N ASN A 90 15.04 -4.02 1.50
CA ASN A 90 15.94 -3.69 2.61
C ASN A 90 16.09 -2.17 2.79
N VAL A 91 15.02 -1.43 2.47
CA VAL A 91 14.96 0.02 2.57
C VAL A 91 14.13 0.37 3.78
N ASP A 92 14.80 0.90 4.81
CA ASP A 92 14.14 1.52 5.95
C ASP A 92 13.20 2.64 5.47
N PRO A 93 12.13 2.95 6.23
CA PRO A 93 11.25 4.08 5.94
C PRO A 93 12.06 5.36 5.73
N LYS A 94 12.16 5.81 4.48
CA LYS A 94 12.77 7.11 4.16
C LYS A 94 11.74 8.19 4.47
N GLY A 95 11.93 8.82 5.61
CA GLY A 95 11.05 9.86 6.14
C GLY A 95 11.18 9.88 7.64
N MET A 96 12.28 10.42 8.16
CA MET A 96 12.34 10.76 9.58
C MET A 96 11.80 12.17 9.78
N TYR A 97 10.90 12.27 10.74
CA TYR A 97 10.08 13.43 11.04
C TYR A 97 10.78 14.46 11.92
N ASP A 98 10.47 15.73 11.65
CA ASP A 98 10.38 16.70 12.74
C ASP A 98 9.12 16.35 13.54
N GLN A 99 9.32 15.83 14.74
CA GLN A 99 8.26 15.39 15.66
C GLN A 99 7.71 16.54 16.50
N ALA A 100 8.18 17.78 16.28
CA ALA A 100 7.70 18.93 17.03
C ALA A 100 6.27 19.34 16.63
N ILE A 101 5.62 20.03 17.56
CA ILE A 101 4.30 20.65 17.38
C ILE A 101 4.37 21.65 16.20
N ASP A 102 3.30 21.72 15.42
CA ASP A 102 3.14 22.62 14.28
C ASP A 102 4.13 22.42 13.12
N LYS A 103 4.85 21.30 13.10
CA LYS A 103 5.74 20.94 12.01
C LYS A 103 5.05 20.05 11.00
N TYR A 104 5.48 20.19 9.75
CA TYR A 104 5.03 19.32 8.68
C TYR A 104 5.81 18.02 8.68
N GLN A 105 5.06 16.94 8.69
CA GLN A 105 5.54 15.60 8.51
C GLN A 105 5.28 15.17 7.06
N ARG A 106 6.33 14.71 6.37
CA ARG A 106 6.23 14.07 5.06
C ARG A 106 6.61 12.59 5.08
N ASN A 107 5.65 11.72 4.79
CA ASN A 107 5.85 10.27 4.64
C ASN A 107 5.71 9.89 3.17
N TYR A 108 6.22 8.73 2.80
CA TYR A 108 5.77 8.10 1.57
C TYR A 108 5.66 6.58 1.70
N ILE A 109 4.85 6.01 0.82
CA ILE A 109 4.73 4.58 0.60
C ILE A 109 4.74 4.30 -0.90
N THR A 110 5.25 3.13 -1.28
CA THR A 110 5.14 2.62 -2.64
C THR A 110 4.24 1.39 -2.71
N ILE A 111 3.52 1.28 -3.81
CA ILE A 111 2.63 0.17 -4.12
C ILE A 111 3.07 -0.38 -5.49
N PRO A 112 4.09 -1.26 -5.54
CA PRO A 112 4.47 -1.89 -6.79
C PRO A 112 3.39 -2.89 -7.22
N PHE A 113 3.11 -2.98 -8.53
CA PHE A 113 2.29 -4.06 -9.10
C PHE A 113 3.13 -5.26 -9.52
N GLY A 114 4.46 -5.12 -9.51
CA GLY A 114 5.42 -6.21 -9.66
C GLY A 114 6.13 -6.59 -8.36
N ARG A 115 7.34 -7.13 -8.51
CA ARG A 115 8.22 -7.50 -7.39
C ARG A 115 8.73 -6.25 -6.66
N TYR A 116 9.04 -5.20 -7.42
CA TYR A 116 9.53 -3.89 -6.97
C TYR A 116 9.05 -2.80 -7.94
N MET A 117 9.30 -1.53 -7.63
CA MET A 117 8.98 -0.39 -8.51
C MET A 117 9.88 -0.38 -9.76
N GLY A 118 9.29 -0.38 -10.96
CA GLY A 118 10.02 -0.44 -12.23
C GLY A 118 10.36 -1.87 -12.69
N ASP A 119 9.67 -2.88 -12.15
CA ASP A 119 9.79 -4.27 -12.62
C ASP A 119 9.29 -4.39 -14.05
N GLU A 120 10.15 -4.79 -14.99
CA GLU A 120 9.79 -4.89 -16.42
C GLU A 120 8.96 -6.14 -16.74
N LYS A 121 8.97 -7.15 -15.86
CA LYS A 121 8.23 -8.42 -16.05
C LYS A 121 6.80 -8.36 -15.56
N TYR A 122 6.54 -7.57 -14.52
CA TYR A 122 5.24 -7.51 -13.85
C TYR A 122 4.76 -6.06 -13.70
N GLY A 123 3.52 -5.79 -14.06
CA GLY A 123 2.89 -4.49 -13.92
C GLY A 123 1.48 -4.47 -14.50
N LEU A 124 0.79 -3.34 -14.39
CA LEU A 124 -0.54 -3.17 -14.95
C LEU A 124 -0.45 -2.58 -16.35
N ILE A 125 -1.08 -3.26 -17.30
CA ILE A 125 -1.43 -2.69 -18.60
C ILE A 125 -2.86 -2.14 -18.44
N LEU A 126 -2.99 -0.84 -18.24
CA LEU A 126 -4.26 -0.23 -17.80
C LEU A 126 -5.39 -0.41 -18.80
N GLU A 127 -5.06 -0.41 -20.10
CA GLU A 127 -6.02 -0.64 -21.18
C GLU A 127 -6.64 -2.05 -21.20
N ASN A 128 -6.08 -3.01 -20.45
CA ASN A 128 -6.69 -4.34 -20.31
C ASN A 128 -7.87 -4.35 -19.33
N PHE A 129 -8.04 -3.30 -18.52
CA PHE A 129 -9.15 -3.15 -17.59
C PHE A 129 -10.28 -2.37 -18.26
N ALA A 130 -11.24 -3.09 -18.86
CA ALA A 130 -12.34 -2.50 -19.64
C ALA A 130 -13.16 -1.44 -18.88
N ALA A 131 -13.37 -1.61 -17.57
CA ALA A 131 -14.06 -0.62 -16.74
C ALA A 131 -13.10 0.26 -15.91
N GLY A 132 -11.82 0.29 -16.29
CA GLY A 132 -10.78 1.10 -15.67
C GLY A 132 -10.20 0.52 -14.38
N VAL A 133 -9.28 1.28 -13.80
CA VAL A 133 -8.63 0.98 -12.52
C VAL A 133 -8.80 2.18 -11.59
N GLU A 134 -9.12 1.94 -10.33
CA GLU A 134 -9.31 2.97 -9.30
C GLU A 134 -8.38 2.69 -8.11
N LEU A 135 -7.74 3.75 -7.60
CA LEU A 135 -7.12 3.76 -6.29
C LEU A 135 -8.16 4.22 -5.28
N GLU A 136 -8.45 3.40 -4.30
CA GLU A 136 -9.20 3.79 -3.10
C GLU A 136 -8.25 3.94 -1.91
N GLU A 137 -8.53 4.96 -1.12
CA GLU A 137 -7.86 5.27 0.12
C GLU A 137 -8.93 5.37 1.21
N THR A 138 -8.71 4.74 2.36
CA THR A 138 -9.57 4.94 3.53
C THR A 138 -8.73 5.53 4.64
N ASN A 139 -9.03 6.79 4.96
CA ASN A 139 -8.29 7.60 5.91
C ASN A 139 -8.90 7.48 7.31
N SER A 140 -8.08 7.11 8.30
CA SER A 140 -8.42 7.17 9.71
C SER A 140 -7.41 8.02 10.50
N TYR A 141 -6.83 9.04 9.86
CA TYR A 141 -5.94 9.98 10.54
C TYR A 141 -6.69 10.66 11.68
N ASP A 142 -6.21 10.43 12.89
CA ASP A 142 -6.78 11.00 14.09
C ASP A 142 -6.59 12.53 14.09
N THR A 143 -7.71 13.26 14.02
CA THR A 143 -7.70 14.72 14.07
C THR A 143 -7.30 15.26 15.45
N ASP A 144 -7.21 14.46 16.50
CA ASP A 144 -6.60 14.88 17.77
C ASP A 144 -5.07 14.97 17.67
N LEU A 145 -4.45 14.18 16.78
CA LEU A 145 -3.00 14.12 16.59
C LEU A 145 -2.51 15.10 15.50
N TYR A 146 -3.34 15.34 14.49
CA TYR A 146 -2.98 16.14 13.30
C TYR A 146 -3.94 17.29 13.05
N HIS A 147 -3.43 18.40 12.51
CA HIS A 147 -4.27 19.53 12.10
C HIS A 147 -5.26 19.09 11.02
N ASP A 148 -6.52 19.39 11.26
CA ASP A 148 -7.59 19.13 10.31
C ASP A 148 -7.33 19.93 9.01
N HIS A 149 -7.70 19.38 7.87
CA HIS A 149 -7.44 19.93 6.51
C HIS A 149 -5.97 20.10 6.10
N GLU A 150 -4.99 19.85 6.98
CA GLU A 150 -3.57 19.86 6.63
C GLU A 150 -3.01 18.48 6.27
N GLN A 151 -3.89 17.49 6.15
CA GLN A 151 -3.61 16.13 5.73
C GLN A 151 -3.83 15.99 4.23
N LYS A 152 -2.74 15.79 3.48
CA LYS A 152 -2.75 15.83 2.01
C LYS A 152 -1.96 14.67 1.44
N LEU A 153 -2.47 14.04 0.38
CA LEU A 153 -1.71 13.06 -0.41
C LEU A 153 -1.32 13.61 -1.79
N ASP A 154 -0.07 13.45 -2.16
CA ASP A 154 0.37 13.53 -3.56
C ASP A 154 0.53 12.11 -4.09
N VAL A 155 -0.12 11.80 -5.22
CA VAL A 155 -0.14 10.47 -5.82
C VAL A 155 0.57 10.51 -7.16
N TYR A 156 1.55 9.64 -7.35
CA TYR A 156 2.35 9.51 -8.56
C TYR A 156 2.31 8.07 -9.08
N GLY A 157 2.21 7.90 -10.40
CA GLY A 157 2.38 6.59 -11.03
C GLY A 157 3.74 6.51 -11.73
N LEU A 158 4.41 5.37 -11.60
CA LEU A 158 5.62 5.05 -12.37
C LEU A 158 5.24 4.30 -13.65
N PHE A 159 5.33 4.98 -14.79
CA PHE A 159 4.90 4.45 -16.07
C PHE A 159 6.09 4.10 -16.98
N ARG A 160 5.90 3.09 -17.83
CA ARG A 160 6.81 2.76 -18.93
C ARG A 160 6.33 3.46 -20.21
N LYS A 161 7.19 4.27 -20.84
CA LYS A 161 6.95 4.86 -22.16
C LYS A 161 7.60 3.98 -23.22
N ARG A 162 6.89 3.74 -24.34
CA ARG A 162 7.35 2.90 -25.46
C ARG A 162 7.81 1.51 -24.99
N PRO A 163 6.94 0.77 -24.27
CA PRO A 163 7.28 -0.52 -23.69
C PRO A 163 7.78 -1.50 -24.75
N GLU A 164 8.67 -2.38 -24.35
CA GLU A 164 8.99 -3.62 -25.06
C GLU A 164 7.72 -4.44 -25.30
N SER A 165 7.70 -5.29 -26.33
CA SER A 165 6.53 -6.12 -26.66
C SER A 165 6.17 -7.12 -25.56
N ASP A 166 7.14 -7.51 -24.74
CA ASP A 166 7.01 -8.43 -23.60
C ASP A 166 6.96 -7.71 -22.24
N CYS A 167 6.89 -6.37 -22.23
CA CYS A 167 6.76 -5.61 -20.99
C CYS A 167 5.49 -6.01 -20.27
N PHE A 168 5.61 -6.41 -19.01
CA PHE A 168 4.53 -6.97 -18.20
C PHE A 168 3.88 -8.23 -18.78
N GLY A 169 4.60 -8.98 -19.63
CA GLY A 169 4.11 -10.22 -20.23
C GLY A 169 3.77 -11.32 -19.22
N GLU A 170 4.25 -11.20 -17.97
CA GLU A 170 3.90 -12.10 -16.88
C GLU A 170 2.72 -11.59 -16.02
N GLY A 171 2.04 -10.53 -16.46
CA GLY A 171 0.90 -9.93 -15.77
C GLY A 171 1.31 -9.08 -14.57
N PHE A 172 0.61 -9.22 -13.44
CA PHE A 172 0.86 -8.44 -12.22
C PHE A 172 0.80 -9.31 -10.96
N LEU A 173 1.24 -8.76 -9.85
CA LEU A 173 1.16 -9.40 -8.55
C LEU A 173 0.00 -8.83 -7.74
N ARG A 174 -1.00 -9.67 -7.49
CA ARG A 174 -2.08 -9.36 -6.56
C ARG A 174 -1.57 -9.48 -5.13
N LYS A 175 -1.99 -8.54 -4.29
CA LYS A 175 -1.50 -8.35 -2.94
C LYS A 175 -2.67 -8.19 -1.99
N ARG A 176 -2.87 -9.14 -1.09
CA ARG A 176 -3.98 -9.08 -0.13
C ARG A 176 -3.65 -9.67 1.21
N VAL A 177 -4.31 -9.13 2.22
CA VAL A 177 -4.46 -9.77 3.52
C VAL A 177 -5.49 -10.90 3.39
N ILE A 178 -5.12 -12.10 3.80
CA ILE A 178 -5.98 -13.30 3.80
C ILE A 178 -6.58 -13.52 5.18
N VAL A 179 -5.82 -13.23 6.24
CA VAL A 179 -6.25 -13.36 7.63
C VAL A 179 -5.75 -12.15 8.40
N GLU A 180 -6.62 -11.62 9.25
CA GLU A 180 -6.33 -10.62 10.27
C GLU A 180 -7.12 -11.04 11.51
N LYS A 181 -6.43 -11.53 12.55
CA LYS A 181 -7.06 -12.12 13.75
C LYS A 181 -6.32 -11.74 15.02
N ASP A 182 -7.09 -11.57 16.09
CA ASP A 182 -6.60 -11.49 17.46
C ASP A 182 -6.10 -12.89 17.89
N THR A 183 -4.88 -12.98 18.42
CA THR A 183 -4.16 -14.20 18.79
C THR A 183 -4.08 -14.42 20.30
N GLN A 184 -5.08 -14.00 21.07
CA GLN A 184 -5.23 -14.47 22.46
C GLN A 184 -5.39 -16.01 22.51
N GLY A 185 -4.26 -16.73 22.54
CA GLY A 185 -4.14 -18.19 22.62
C GLY A 185 -3.54 -18.85 21.37
N GLU A 186 -2.90 -20.01 21.55
CA GLU A 186 -2.49 -20.89 20.44
C GLU A 186 -3.74 -21.41 19.72
N VAL A 187 -4.06 -20.82 18.57
CA VAL A 187 -5.18 -21.21 17.73
C VAL A 187 -4.65 -21.58 16.35
N GLU A 188 -4.89 -22.83 15.93
CA GLU A 188 -4.66 -23.23 14.55
C GLU A 188 -5.70 -22.56 13.65
N TYR A 189 -5.26 -21.65 12.78
CA TYR A 189 -6.14 -20.99 11.81
C TYR A 189 -6.12 -21.76 10.50
N ALA A 190 -7.21 -22.49 10.21
CA ALA A 190 -7.42 -23.09 8.89
C ALA A 190 -7.59 -21.99 7.83
N VAL A 191 -6.52 -21.66 7.11
CA VAL A 191 -6.55 -20.64 6.07
C VAL A 191 -6.83 -21.28 4.72
N ARG A 192 -7.95 -20.92 4.10
CA ARG A 192 -8.21 -21.25 2.70
C ARG A 192 -7.37 -20.33 1.82
N MET A 193 -6.23 -20.84 1.40
CA MET A 193 -5.41 -20.15 0.42
C MET A 193 -6.16 -20.08 -0.91
N PRO A 194 -6.17 -18.92 -1.58
CA PRO A 194 -6.80 -18.78 -2.88
C PRO A 194 -6.01 -19.57 -3.93
N THR A 195 -6.54 -20.71 -4.35
CA THR A 195 -5.84 -21.69 -5.21
C THR A 195 -5.94 -21.40 -6.71
N LEU A 196 -6.78 -20.44 -7.13
CA LEU A 196 -6.98 -20.14 -8.55
C LEU A 196 -5.71 -19.61 -9.23
N ASN A 197 -4.78 -19.03 -8.47
CA ASN A 197 -3.58 -18.39 -8.99
C ASN A 197 -2.32 -18.88 -8.28
N LYS A 198 -1.18 -18.83 -8.97
CA LYS A 198 0.10 -19.24 -8.40
C LYS A 198 0.51 -18.30 -7.28
N ILE A 199 0.42 -18.77 -6.04
CA ILE A 199 0.95 -18.08 -4.86
C ILE A 199 2.47 -18.06 -4.99
N ARG A 200 3.06 -16.87 -4.96
CA ARG A 200 4.51 -16.69 -5.03
C ARG A 200 5.13 -16.56 -3.67
N GLN A 201 4.45 -15.88 -2.77
CA GLN A 201 4.99 -15.57 -1.45
C GLN A 201 3.87 -15.36 -0.45
N ILE A 202 4.12 -15.81 0.76
CA ILE A 202 3.28 -15.62 1.93
C ILE A 202 4.15 -14.92 2.96
N TYR A 203 3.61 -13.87 3.57
CA TYR A 203 4.21 -13.20 4.69
C TYR A 203 3.30 -13.41 5.89
N LEU A 204 3.91 -13.84 6.99
CA LEU A 204 3.29 -13.88 8.29
C LEU A 204 3.94 -12.75 9.08
N PHE A 205 3.13 -11.84 9.61
CA PHE A 205 3.64 -10.95 10.63
C PHE A 205 2.71 -10.88 11.82
N SER A 206 3.29 -10.40 12.91
CA SER A 206 2.70 -10.31 14.22
C SER A 206 2.85 -8.89 14.73
N GLU A 207 1.80 -8.34 15.32
CA GLU A 207 1.80 -6.99 15.91
C GLU A 207 1.39 -7.04 17.38
N ALA A 208 2.04 -6.19 18.18
CA ALA A 208 1.61 -5.89 19.54
C ALA A 208 0.34 -5.04 19.51
N ASP A 209 -0.50 -5.17 20.55
CA ASP A 209 -1.70 -4.36 20.67
C ASP A 209 -1.38 -2.94 21.15
N VAL A 210 -1.33 -2.01 20.21
CA VAL A 210 -1.05 -0.59 20.51
C VAL A 210 -2.22 0.06 21.26
N ALA A 211 -3.44 -0.49 21.18
CA ALA A 211 -4.60 0.06 21.90
C ALA A 211 -4.49 -0.12 23.43
N LEU A 212 -3.59 -0.99 23.89
CA LEU A 212 -3.31 -1.22 25.31
C LEU A 212 -2.09 -0.44 25.83
N GLY A 213 -1.42 0.36 24.99
CA GLY A 213 -0.20 1.09 25.40
C GLY A 213 0.97 0.18 25.77
N ILE A 214 1.01 -1.03 25.21
CA ILE A 214 2.11 -1.97 25.43
C ILE A 214 3.23 -1.63 24.46
N GLU A 215 4.40 -1.24 24.99
CA GLU A 215 5.58 -0.88 24.19
C GLU A 215 5.96 -1.99 23.19
N ALA A 216 6.41 -1.57 22.01
CA ALA A 216 6.86 -2.44 20.91
C ALA A 216 8.04 -3.39 21.24
N ALA A 217 8.61 -3.28 22.44
CA ALA A 217 9.67 -4.15 22.95
C ALA A 217 9.17 -5.45 23.59
N ALA A 218 7.86 -5.65 23.69
CA ALA A 218 7.29 -6.89 24.22
C ALA A 218 7.68 -8.11 23.35
N PRO A 219 8.07 -9.25 23.96
CA PRO A 219 8.40 -10.45 23.21
C PRO A 219 7.20 -10.99 22.41
N ILE A 220 7.48 -11.78 21.36
CA ILE A 220 6.49 -12.30 20.37
C ILE A 220 5.30 -13.02 21.01
N ASP A 221 5.47 -13.54 22.22
CA ASP A 221 4.44 -14.16 23.05
C ASP A 221 3.33 -13.20 23.52
N GLN A 222 3.49 -11.88 23.30
CA GLN A 222 2.45 -10.87 23.49
C GLN A 222 1.90 -10.30 22.18
N ALA A 223 2.29 -10.85 21.03
CA ALA A 223 1.68 -10.47 19.76
C ALA A 223 0.19 -10.82 19.80
N ARG A 224 -0.64 -9.77 19.70
CA ARG A 224 -2.08 -9.89 19.76
C ARG A 224 -2.69 -10.01 18.37
N TYR A 225 -2.01 -9.59 17.31
CA TYR A 225 -2.56 -9.73 15.97
C TYR A 225 -1.61 -10.50 15.06
N VAL A 226 -2.14 -11.51 14.37
CA VAL A 226 -1.44 -12.18 13.28
C VAL A 226 -2.12 -11.84 11.97
N PHE A 227 -1.29 -11.48 10.99
CA PHE A 227 -1.74 -11.19 9.65
C PHE A 227 -0.98 -12.02 8.63
N LEU A 228 -1.77 -12.69 7.79
CA LEU A 228 -1.29 -13.47 6.66
C LEU A 228 -1.50 -12.68 5.38
N TYR A 229 -0.41 -12.28 4.74
CA TYR A 229 -0.43 -11.56 3.48
C TYR A 229 0.09 -12.46 2.36
N ALA A 230 -0.59 -12.47 1.21
CA ALA A 230 -0.16 -13.24 0.06
C ALA A 230 0.08 -12.36 -1.16
N LYS A 231 1.14 -12.72 -1.90
CA LYS A 231 1.41 -12.29 -3.27
C LYS A 231 1.08 -13.43 -4.23
N SER A 232 0.10 -13.25 -5.10
CA SER A 232 -0.21 -14.19 -6.19
C SER A 232 0.11 -13.57 -7.54
N LYS A 233 0.63 -14.38 -8.48
CA LYS A 233 0.75 -13.98 -9.88
C LYS A 233 -0.64 -14.00 -10.50
N GLU A 234 -1.04 -12.91 -11.13
CA GLU A 234 -2.25 -12.79 -11.89
C GLU A 234 -1.91 -12.44 -13.33
N GLU A 235 -2.61 -13.05 -14.27
CA GLU A 235 -2.65 -12.61 -15.65
C GLU A 235 -4.08 -12.12 -15.89
N LEU A 236 -4.25 -10.89 -16.37
CA LEU A 236 -5.58 -10.49 -16.81
C LEU A 236 -5.85 -11.28 -18.10
N ILE A 237 -6.57 -12.38 -18.00
CA ILE A 237 -7.11 -13.06 -19.17
C ILE A 237 -8.16 -12.10 -19.74
N LEU A 238 -7.80 -11.44 -20.85
CA LEU A 238 -8.77 -10.73 -21.67
C LEU A 238 -9.84 -11.77 -22.03
N ASN A 239 -11.05 -11.62 -21.50
CA ASN A 239 -12.17 -12.34 -22.06
C ASN A 239 -12.35 -11.78 -23.47
N ASN A 240 -12.06 -12.62 -24.47
CA ASN A 240 -12.32 -12.38 -25.89
C ASN A 240 -13.74 -11.88 -26.13
#